data_AF-A0A923Q4F6-F1
#
_entry.id   AF-A0A923Q4F6-F1
#
_cell.length_a   1.000
_cell.length_b   1.000
_cell.length_c   1.000
_cell.angle_alpha   90.00
_cell.angle_beta   90.00
_cell.angle_gamma   90.00
#
_symmetry.space_group_name_H-M   'P 1'
#
loop_
_entity.id
_entity.type
_entity.pdbx_description
1 polymer ?
#
loop_
_entity_poly.entity_id
_entity_poly.type
_entity_poly.pdbx_seq_one_letter_code
_entity_poly.pdbx_strand_id
1 'polypeptide(L)' 'SVERFTGMTGLVQKTWQLAERGFFSGTYIWATEQARAEFVEHFRATPGPVSQLLGHGPDIIQEWELIGLAVGAEGPLA' A
#
# COMPACT_ATOMS: atom_id res chain seq x y z
N SER A 1 -9.57 8.26 -1.40
CA SER A 1 -8.35 7.43 -1.39
C SER A 1 -8.66 5.99 -1.79
N VAL A 2 -9.74 5.39 -1.29
CA VAL A 2 -10.19 4.03 -1.66
C VAL A 2 -10.33 3.84 -3.17
N GLU A 3 -11.14 4.66 -3.84
CA GLU A 3 -11.41 4.55 -5.29
C GLU A 3 -10.14 4.55 -6.16
N ARG A 4 -9.14 5.39 -5.81
CA ARG A 4 -7.85 5.44 -6.51
C ARG A 4 -7.17 4.06 -6.56
N PHE A 5 -7.27 3.30 -5.47
CA PHE A 5 -6.62 1.99 -5.36
C PHE A 5 -7.53 0.87 -5.86
N THR A 6 -8.85 0.97 -5.70
CA THR A 6 -9.80 -0.04 -6.20
C THR A 6 -9.69 -0.26 -7.71
N GLY A 7 -9.41 0.79 -8.49
CA GLY A 7 -9.23 0.70 -9.95
C GLY A 7 -7.79 0.59 -10.44
N MET A 8 -6.81 0.41 -9.55
CA MET A 8 -5.39 0.46 -9.90
C MET A 8 -4.92 -0.84 -10.54
N THR A 9 -4.59 -0.79 -11.83
CA THR A 9 -4.06 -1.95 -12.56
C THR A 9 -2.84 -2.55 -11.85
N GLY A 10 -2.84 -3.87 -11.68
CA GLY A 10 -1.74 -4.62 -11.05
C GLY A 10 -1.76 -4.64 -9.52
N LEU A 11 -2.54 -3.78 -8.86
CA LEU A 11 -2.74 -3.84 -7.41
C LEU A 11 -3.78 -4.93 -7.07
N VAL A 12 -3.38 -5.91 -6.26
CA VAL A 12 -4.26 -6.99 -5.80
C VAL A 12 -4.97 -6.60 -4.51
N GLN A 13 -4.23 -6.04 -3.57
CA GLN A 13 -4.78 -5.65 -2.29
C GLN A 13 -4.04 -4.43 -1.75
N LYS A 14 -4.80 -3.49 -1.20
CA LYS A 14 -4.27 -2.47 -0.32
C LYS A 14 -4.97 -2.54 1.02
N THR A 15 -4.18 -2.56 2.09
CA THR A 15 -4.70 -2.39 3.44
C THR A 15 -4.05 -1.18 4.09
N TRP A 16 -4.80 -0.54 4.98
CA TRP A 16 -4.32 0.53 5.83
C TRP A 16 -4.31 0.02 7.26
N GLN A 17 -3.23 0.30 7.97
CA GLN A 17 -3.03 -0.13 9.33
C GLN A 17 -2.73 1.12 10.15
N LEU A 18 -3.37 1.20 11.31
CA LEU A 18 -3.03 2.16 12.35
C LEU A 18 -2.62 1.34 13.57
N ALA A 19 -1.34 1.38 13.90
CA ALA A 19 -0.82 0.78 15.11
C ALA A 19 -0.91 1.76 16.29
N GLU A 20 -0.69 1.24 17.49
CA GLU A 20 -0.63 2.06 18.69
C GLU A 20 0.36 3.21 18.54
N ARG A 21 0.09 4.30 19.27
CA ARG A 21 0.90 5.53 19.24
C ARG A 21 0.92 6.24 17.88
N GLY A 22 -0.05 5.95 17.01
CA GLY A 22 -0.30 6.72 15.80
C GLY A 22 0.59 6.36 14.62
N PHE A 23 1.24 5.18 14.65
CA PHE A 23 2.00 4.73 13.50
C PHE A 23 1.05 4.22 12.41
N PHE A 24 1.06 4.88 11.26
CA PHE A 24 0.22 4.55 10.12
C PHE A 24 1.04 3.89 9.01
N SER A 25 0.59 2.73 8.54
CA SER A 25 1.22 2.00 7.43
C SER A 25 0.20 1.60 6.37
N GLY A 26 0.69 1.47 5.14
CA GLY A 26 -0.05 0.89 4.03
C GLY A 26 0.67 -0.34 3.51
N THR A 27 -0.04 -1.46 3.40
CA THR A 27 0.49 -2.69 2.80
C THR A 27 -0.13 -2.87 1.41
N TYR A 28 0.72 -3.12 0.42
CA TYR A 28 0.35 -3.26 -0.98
C TYR A 28 0.77 -4.63 -1.48
N ILE A 29 -0.17 -5.37 -2.05
CA ILE A 29 0.08 -6.66 -2.72
C ILE A 29 -0.11 -6.43 -4.21
N TRP A 30 0.85 -6.86 -5.02
CA TRP A 30 0.86 -6.65 -6.46
C TRP A 30 0.79 -7.98 -7.20
N ALA A 31 0.17 -7.97 -8.38
CA ALA A 31 0.03 -9.15 -9.23
C ALA A 31 1.36 -9.56 -9.87
N THR A 32 2.27 -8.60 -10.07
CA THR A 32 3.59 -8.81 -10.65
C THR A 32 4.64 -7.96 -9.95
N GLU A 33 5.88 -8.43 -10.01
CA GLU A 33 7.06 -7.69 -9.54
C GLU A 33 7.21 -6.34 -10.28
N GLN A 34 6.93 -6.32 -11.58
CA GLN A 34 7.02 -5.09 -12.35
C GLN A 34 6.00 -4.03 -11.92
N ALA A 35 4.74 -4.41 -11.66
CA ALA A 35 3.74 -3.46 -11.15
C ALA A 35 4.15 -2.88 -9.78
N ARG A 36 4.76 -3.71 -8.93
CA ARG A 36 5.33 -3.29 -7.65
C ARG A 36 6.47 -2.29 -7.83
N ALA A 37 7.43 -2.59 -8.70
CA ALA A 37 8.59 -1.76 -8.96
C ALA A 37 8.18 -0.38 -9.51
N GLU A 38 7.29 -0.35 -10.52
CA GLU A 38 6.75 0.88 -11.10
C GLU A 38 6.04 1.74 -10.04
N PHE A 39 5.26 1.10 -9.16
CA PHE A 39 4.61 1.82 -8.06
C PHE A 39 5.62 2.39 -7.07
N VAL A 40 6.62 1.62 -6.64
CA VAL A 40 7.62 2.06 -5.66
C VAL A 40 8.41 3.26 -6.19
N GLU A 41 8.85 3.21 -7.45
CA GLU A 41 9.51 4.32 -8.13
C GLU A 41 8.63 5.58 -8.10
N HIS A 42 7.37 5.47 -8.56
CA HIS A 42 6.43 6.59 -8.56
C HIS A 42 6.15 7.12 -7.15
N PHE A 43 6.01 6.23 -6.17
CA PHE A 43 5.67 6.57 -4.78
C PHE A 43 6.81 7.31 -4.08
N ARG A 44 8.07 6.95 -4.36
CA ARG A 44 9.25 7.67 -3.86
C ARG A 44 9.37 9.05 -4.49
N ALA A 45 9.05 9.17 -5.78
CA ALA A 45 9.16 10.43 -6.52
C ALA A 45 8.01 11.42 -6.23
N THR A 46 6.85 10.93 -5.80
CA THR A 46 5.61 11.73 -5.76
C THR A 46 5.04 11.81 -4.34
N PRO A 47 5.29 12.93 -3.61
CA PRO A 47 4.76 13.13 -2.27
C PRO A 47 3.23 13.02 -2.26
N GLY A 48 2.71 12.04 -1.50
CA GLY A 48 1.28 11.88 -1.33
C GLY A 48 0.65 13.01 -0.49
N PRO A 49 -0.69 13.15 -0.50
CA PRO A 49 -1.38 14.17 0.28
C PRO A 49 -1.05 14.15 1.78
N VAL A 50 -0.87 12.95 2.36
CA VAL A 50 -0.47 12.80 3.77
C VAL A 50 0.96 13.28 3.98
N SER A 51 1.89 12.96 3.07
CA SER A 51 3.26 13.44 3.16
C SER A 51 3.37 14.95 3.05
N GLN A 52 2.53 15.57 2.22
CA GLN A 52 2.42 17.03 2.14
C GLN A 52 1.87 17.62 3.45
N LEU A 53 0.85 16.99 4.05
CA LEU A 53 0.27 17.42 5.32
C LEU A 53 1.27 17.32 6.49
N LEU A 54 2.06 16.24 6.55
CA LEU A 54 3.05 15.99 7.59
C LEU A 54 4.38 16.71 7.34
N GLY A 55 4.62 17.19 6.11
CA GLY A 55 5.86 17.83 5.71
C GLY A 55 7.02 16.86 5.43
N HIS A 56 6.79 15.56 5.50
CA HIS A 56 7.78 14.53 5.17
C HIS A 56 7.16 13.28 4.56
N GLY A 57 7.99 12.50 3.85
CA GLY A 57 7.63 11.20 3.28
C GLY A 57 7.46 10.11 4.34
N PRO A 58 7.12 8.88 3.93
CA PRO A 58 7.08 7.72 4.83
C PRO A 58 8.43 7.51 5.53
N ASP A 59 8.41 7.18 6.82
CA ASP A 59 9.62 6.86 7.57
C ASP A 59 10.29 5.57 7.07
N ILE A 60 9.48 4.63 6.56
CA ILE A 60 9.91 3.31 6.11
C ILE A 60 9.20 2.96 4.82
N ILE A 61 9.96 2.50 3.82
CA ILE A 61 9.47 1.82 2.63
C ILE A 61 10.22 0.49 2.53
N GLN A 62 9.53 -0.61 2.83
CA GLN A 62 10.11 -1.95 2.84
C GLN A 62 9.48 -2.82 1.77
N GLU A 63 10.34 -3.46 0.98
CA GLU A 63 9.97 -4.43 -0.05
C GLU A 63 10.04 -5.83 0.55
N TRP A 64 9.08 -6.68 0.18
CA TRP A 64 8.94 -8.04 0.71
C TRP A 64 8.22 -8.93 -0.32
N GLU A 65 8.41 -10.24 -0.19
CA GLU A 65 7.81 -11.25 -1.07
C GLU A 65 6.59 -11.92 -0.42
N LEU A 66 5.47 -11.98 -1.14
CA LEU A 66 4.28 -12.69 -0.70
C LEU A 66 4.41 -14.17 -1.05
N ILE A 67 4.60 -15.01 -0.03
CA ILE A 67 4.72 -16.47 -0.21
C ILE A 67 3.38 -17.22 -0.08
N GLY A 68 2.31 -16.55 0.35
CA GLY A 68 0.98 -17.15 0.48
C GLY A 68 -0.06 -16.17 1.03
N LEU A 69 -1.32 -16.38 0.64
CA LEU A 69 -2.47 -15.61 1.11
C LEU A 69 -3.64 -16.55 1.40
N ALA A 70 -4.20 -16.45 2.60
CA ALA A 70 -5.45 -17.12 2.95
C ALA A 70 -6.56 -16.07 3.02
N VAL A 71 -7.68 -16.34 2.33
CA VAL A 71 -8.91 -15.54 2.44
C VAL A 71 -9.89 -16.31 3.32
N GLY A 72 -10.28 -15.72 4.44
CA GLY A 72 -11.25 -16.32 5.36
C GLY A 72 -12.67 -16.37 4.78
N ALA A 73 -13.54 -17.14 5.41
CA ALA A 73 -14.92 -17.35 4.96
C ALA A 73 -15.74 -16.04 4.81
N GLU A 74 -15.43 -15.03 5.64
CA GLU A 74 -16.09 -13.72 5.62
C GLU A 74 -15.54 -12.76 4.54
N GLY A 75 -14.47 -13.16 3.84
CA GLY A 75 -13.82 -12.33 2.83
C GLY A 75 -13.17 -11.05 3.39
N PRO A 76 -12.63 -10.18 2.51
CA PRO A 76 -12.22 -8.83 2.88
C PRO A 76 -13.45 -7.96 3.21
N LEU A 77 -13.29 -7.00 4.12
CA LEU A 77 -14.31 -5.99 4.40
C LEU A 77 -14.64 -5.22 3.11
N ALA A 78 -15.93 -5.12 2.77
CA ALA A 78 -16.43 -4.44 1.59
C ALA A 78 -16.28 -2.91 1.66
#